data_AF-A0A1F5UY47-F1
#
_entry.id   AF-A0A1F5UY47-F1
#
_cell.length_a   1.000
_cell.length_b   1.000
_cell.length_c   1.000
_cell.angle_alpha   90.00
_cell.angle_beta   90.00
_cell.angle_gamma   90.00
#
_symmetry.space_group_name_H-M   'P 1'
#
loop_
_entity.id
_entity.type
_entity.pdbx_description
1 polymer ?
#
loop_
_entity_poly.entity_id
_entity_poly.type
_entity_poly.pdbx_seq_one_letter_code
_entity_poly.pdbx_strand_id
1 'polypeptide(L)'
;MQIKLKVFRFAGIAAPVLFSFFILLGGYINPDYSSFRETISTLIQRGAPNKMFLDIGIIISNSLLALFGYGIFRIGRNEANKYKFISGLTLIAGGIAGILIILLPKDLDSVSAMSVTGYLHHIIAAFLTILAMLSIIFFEFGQFRNRKFKIYSTISLIFILISAVVTVISGMSKVSLVGMFERITLILYFQWVIVMSGLALKHSVSKKTSKKISELSKKIIAKTEQKVPRRMKIVYAVAGIIAPVMYSGFVLLGGFLRPDYAPLSHTISTLVQAGAPNRIILRAGFILSNICLILFGYGLFAISRNVKKKYRAWSGLSLIGAGVTGILIIIFPKDPENIRMTFSGFTHHFFIAILAVFTIISTLFFEFGEDHNRKLRAYSKISLFFILGFALITVIAGLSGFYYAGLFERISIIAYLQWVLVIAVVFLKQKSQHHLTNR
;
A
#
# COMPACT_ATOMS: atom_id res chain seq x y z
N MET A 1 34.34 8.25 9.28
CA MET A 1 32.93 7.77 9.30
C MET A 1 31.94 8.84 9.77
N GLN A 2 32.26 9.63 10.81
CA GLN A 2 31.33 10.64 11.35
C GLN A 2 30.99 11.79 10.39
N ILE A 3 31.96 12.31 9.60
CA ILE A 3 31.71 13.37 8.60
C ILE A 3 30.68 12.91 7.56
N LYS A 4 30.79 11.66 7.07
CA LYS A 4 29.84 11.07 6.11
C LYS A 4 28.41 10.94 6.68
N LEU A 5 28.26 10.67 7.99
CA LEU A 5 26.95 10.59 8.65
C LEU A 5 26.29 11.97 8.82
N LYS A 6 27.08 13.03 9.04
CA LYS A 6 26.58 14.41 9.11
C LYS A 6 26.01 14.88 7.77
N VAL A 7 26.66 14.54 6.66
CA VAL A 7 26.18 14.87 5.30
C VAL A 7 24.82 14.23 5.02
N PHE A 8 24.66 12.94 5.32
CA PHE A 8 23.37 12.26 5.13
C PHE A 8 22.27 12.85 6.01
N ARG A 9 22.59 13.21 7.26
CA ARG A 9 21.63 13.91 8.13
C ARG A 9 21.16 15.22 7.53
N PHE A 10 22.12 16.03 7.12
CA PHE A 10 21.84 17.32 6.50
C PHE A 10 20.95 17.14 5.27
N ALA A 11 21.27 16.18 4.39
CA ALA A 11 20.47 15.88 3.21
C ALA A 11 19.01 15.50 3.56
N GLY A 12 18.81 14.67 4.60
CA GLY A 12 17.46 14.29 5.05
C GLY A 12 16.66 15.43 5.67
N ILE A 13 17.31 16.48 6.19
CA ILE A 13 16.61 17.68 6.69
C ILE A 13 16.39 18.68 5.55
N ALA A 14 17.42 18.93 4.75
CA ALA A 14 17.42 19.91 3.68
C ALA A 14 16.43 19.55 2.56
N ALA A 15 16.27 18.26 2.22
CA ALA A 15 15.33 17.81 1.18
C ALA A 15 13.88 18.27 1.44
N PRO A 16 13.25 17.89 2.56
CA PRO A 16 11.95 18.43 2.98
C PRO A 16 11.83 19.95 3.01
N VAL A 17 12.84 20.65 3.54
CA VAL A 17 12.81 22.11 3.74
C VAL A 17 12.84 22.83 2.40
N LEU A 18 13.76 22.43 1.51
CA LEU A 18 13.86 23.00 0.17
C LEU A 18 12.60 22.70 -0.63
N PHE A 19 12.10 21.47 -0.62
CA PHE A 19 10.88 21.14 -1.36
C PHE A 19 9.71 22.03 -0.92
N SER A 20 9.52 22.16 0.40
CA SER A 20 8.45 22.99 0.96
C SER A 20 8.61 24.46 0.58
N PHE A 21 9.85 24.99 0.61
CA PHE A 21 10.15 26.35 0.17
C PHE A 21 9.76 26.58 -1.30
N PHE A 22 10.19 25.70 -2.21
CA PHE A 22 9.88 25.84 -3.64
C PHE A 22 8.38 25.71 -3.93
N ILE A 23 7.66 24.82 -3.26
CA ILE A 23 6.20 24.68 -3.46
C ILE A 23 5.44 25.88 -2.92
N LEU A 24 5.80 26.40 -1.74
CA LEU A 24 5.16 27.59 -1.18
C LEU A 24 5.43 28.82 -2.05
N LEU A 25 6.68 28.98 -2.50
CA LEU A 25 7.05 30.06 -3.42
C LEU A 25 6.33 29.92 -4.76
N GLY A 26 6.26 28.70 -5.31
CA GLY A 26 5.52 28.39 -6.54
C GLY A 26 4.04 28.73 -6.45
N GLY A 27 3.41 28.45 -5.30
CA GLY A 27 2.03 28.85 -5.06
C GLY A 27 1.86 30.37 -4.90
N TYR A 28 2.85 31.06 -4.32
CA TYR A 28 2.81 32.50 -4.14
C TYR A 28 2.99 33.28 -5.47
N ILE A 29 3.89 32.83 -6.34
CA ILE A 29 4.19 33.51 -7.61
C ILE A 29 3.17 33.22 -8.72
N ASN A 30 2.22 32.32 -8.48
CA ASN A 30 1.16 31.96 -9.41
C ASN A 30 -0.20 32.40 -8.84
N PRO A 31 -0.69 33.62 -9.16
CA PRO A 31 -1.85 34.22 -8.49
C PRO A 31 -3.15 33.42 -8.63
N ASP A 32 -3.31 32.73 -9.76
CA ASP A 32 -4.49 31.90 -10.04
C ASP A 32 -4.42 30.53 -9.34
N TYR A 33 -3.27 30.19 -8.73
CA TYR A 33 -3.04 28.89 -8.13
C TYR A 33 -3.63 28.79 -6.73
N SER A 34 -4.52 27.81 -6.52
CA SER A 34 -5.09 27.51 -5.21
C SER A 34 -4.45 26.27 -4.59
N SER A 35 -3.68 26.46 -3.51
CA SER A 35 -3.08 25.35 -2.75
C SER A 35 -4.08 24.37 -2.14
N PHE A 36 -5.35 24.75 -2.02
CA PHE A 36 -6.41 23.86 -1.53
C PHE A 36 -7.01 23.02 -2.67
N ARG A 37 -7.27 23.65 -3.82
CA ARG A 37 -8.02 23.05 -4.92
C ARG A 37 -7.15 22.37 -5.97
N GLU A 38 -5.90 22.78 -6.08
CA GLU A 38 -5.00 22.32 -7.13
C GLU A 38 -3.80 21.58 -6.57
N THR A 39 -3.43 20.53 -7.31
CA THR A 39 -2.29 19.68 -6.96
C THR A 39 -0.96 20.42 -7.06
N ILE A 40 0.06 19.93 -6.39
CA ILE A 40 1.45 20.35 -6.60
C ILE A 40 1.88 20.06 -8.04
N SER A 41 1.39 18.96 -8.62
CA SER A 41 1.57 18.63 -10.03
C SER A 41 1.11 19.73 -10.99
N THR A 42 0.13 20.56 -10.61
CA THR A 42 -0.33 21.71 -11.42
C THR A 42 0.77 22.78 -11.54
N LEU A 43 1.60 22.96 -10.52
CA LEU A 43 2.73 23.91 -10.57
C LEU A 43 3.83 23.50 -11.55
N ILE A 44 3.88 22.20 -11.90
CA ILE A 44 4.83 21.64 -12.87
C ILE A 44 4.14 21.08 -14.11
N GLN A 45 2.89 21.49 -14.36
CA GLN A 45 2.16 21.07 -15.55
C GLN A 45 2.73 21.73 -16.81
N ARG A 46 2.34 21.20 -17.97
CA ARG A 46 2.80 21.73 -19.25
C ARG A 46 2.35 23.19 -19.42
N GLY A 47 3.30 24.08 -19.70
CA GLY A 47 3.02 25.52 -19.84
C GLY A 47 2.84 26.27 -18.51
N ALA A 48 3.12 25.64 -17.36
CA ALA A 48 3.03 26.34 -16.08
C ALA A 48 3.99 27.54 -16.00
N PRO A 49 3.54 28.69 -15.47
CA PRO A 49 4.42 29.82 -15.19
C PRO A 49 5.53 29.43 -14.23
N ASN A 50 6.75 29.90 -14.51
CA ASN A 50 7.95 29.65 -13.69
C ASN A 50 8.31 28.17 -13.47
N LYS A 51 7.80 27.26 -14.32
CA LYS A 51 8.04 25.81 -14.21
C LYS A 51 9.51 25.45 -14.03
N MET A 52 10.41 26.03 -14.82
CA MET A 52 11.84 25.69 -14.78
C MET A 52 12.47 25.95 -13.41
N PHE A 53 12.06 27.03 -12.74
CA PHE A 53 12.54 27.35 -11.39
C PHE A 53 12.06 26.31 -10.36
N LEU A 54 10.80 25.89 -10.47
CA LEU A 54 10.24 24.85 -9.59
C LEU A 54 10.85 23.48 -9.87
N ASP A 55 11.09 23.14 -11.13
CA ASP A 55 11.78 21.91 -11.53
C ASP A 55 13.16 21.81 -10.87
N ILE A 56 13.96 22.87 -10.87
CA ILE A 56 15.27 22.92 -10.20
C ILE A 56 15.13 22.58 -8.71
N GLY A 57 14.15 23.21 -8.04
CA GLY A 57 13.88 22.98 -6.63
C GLY A 57 13.48 21.54 -6.31
N ILE A 58 12.66 20.93 -7.16
CA ILE A 58 12.23 19.53 -7.03
C ILE A 58 13.42 18.60 -7.32
N ILE A 59 14.27 18.88 -8.31
CA ILE A 59 15.47 18.09 -8.62
C ILE A 59 16.43 18.08 -7.42
N ILE A 60 16.73 19.26 -6.87
CA ILE A 60 17.66 19.38 -5.73
C ILE A 60 17.11 18.63 -4.52
N SER A 61 15.84 18.87 -4.18
CA SER A 61 15.19 18.25 -3.03
C SER A 61 15.16 16.73 -3.13
N ASN A 62 14.82 16.20 -4.31
CA ASN A 62 14.77 14.75 -4.52
C ASN A 62 16.16 14.09 -4.63
N SER A 63 17.16 14.82 -5.14
CA SER A 63 18.56 14.37 -5.10
C SER A 63 19.07 14.24 -3.67
N LEU A 64 18.72 15.20 -2.81
CA LEU A 64 19.03 15.16 -1.38
C LEU A 64 18.27 14.03 -0.66
N LEU A 65 17.01 13.77 -1.02
CA LEU A 65 16.25 12.63 -0.51
C LEU A 65 16.90 11.29 -0.88
N ALA A 66 17.36 11.14 -2.14
CA ALA A 66 18.08 9.96 -2.58
C ALA A 66 19.42 9.80 -1.85
N LEU A 67 20.16 10.89 -1.64
CA LEU A 67 21.41 10.91 -0.88
C LEU A 67 21.19 10.48 0.59
N PHE A 68 20.11 10.95 1.21
CA PHE A 68 19.70 10.49 2.54
C PHE A 68 19.35 9.00 2.55
N GLY A 69 18.57 8.53 1.57
CA GLY A 69 18.24 7.12 1.38
C GLY A 69 19.49 6.24 1.24
N TYR A 70 20.50 6.72 0.52
CA TYR A 70 21.81 6.05 0.42
C TYR A 70 22.50 5.92 1.79
N GLY A 71 22.41 6.95 2.63
CA GLY A 71 22.87 6.88 4.01
C GLY A 71 22.19 5.75 4.81
N ILE A 72 20.87 5.66 4.74
CA ILE A 72 20.08 4.61 5.41
C ILE A 72 20.39 3.21 4.85
N PHE A 73 20.52 3.09 3.54
CA PHE A 73 20.93 1.86 2.86
C PHE A 73 22.29 1.36 3.37
N ARG A 74 23.28 2.26 3.47
CA ARG A 74 24.63 1.93 3.98
C ARG A 74 24.58 1.48 5.44
N ILE A 75 23.78 2.12 6.28
CA ILE A 75 23.56 1.67 7.67
C ILE A 75 22.96 0.27 7.69
N GLY A 76 21.91 0.03 6.91
CA GLY A 76 21.27 -1.29 6.82
C GLY A 76 22.25 -2.38 6.39
N ARG A 77 23.09 -2.10 5.38
CA ARG A 77 24.15 -3.03 4.94
C ARG A 77 25.18 -3.28 6.04
N ASN A 78 25.68 -2.24 6.69
CA ASN A 78 26.71 -2.34 7.74
C ASN A 78 26.21 -3.06 9.00
N GLU A 79 24.96 -2.86 9.37
CA GLU A 79 24.32 -3.51 10.52
C GLU A 79 23.77 -4.91 10.18
N ALA A 80 23.88 -5.37 8.93
CA ALA A 80 23.18 -6.55 8.42
C ALA A 80 21.65 -6.51 8.70
N ASN A 81 21.07 -5.31 8.71
CA ASN A 81 19.66 -5.07 8.94
C ASN A 81 18.93 -4.90 7.59
N LYS A 82 18.35 -5.99 7.10
CA LYS A 82 17.65 -6.03 5.81
C LYS A 82 16.49 -5.01 5.70
N TYR A 83 15.87 -4.61 6.80
CA TYR A 83 14.74 -3.67 6.73
C TYR A 83 15.21 -2.23 6.56
N LYS A 84 16.27 -1.80 7.28
CA LYS A 84 16.92 -0.52 7.01
C LYS A 84 17.50 -0.48 5.59
N PHE A 85 18.05 -1.60 5.12
CA PHE A 85 18.55 -1.72 3.75
C PHE A 85 17.44 -1.46 2.72
N ILE A 86 16.29 -2.14 2.85
CA ILE A 86 15.15 -1.96 1.93
C ILE A 86 14.56 -0.55 2.06
N SER A 87 14.41 -0.02 3.28
CA SER A 87 13.95 1.36 3.51
C SER A 87 14.84 2.39 2.80
N GLY A 88 16.17 2.21 2.87
CA GLY A 88 17.12 3.03 2.13
C GLY A 88 16.93 2.94 0.62
N LEU A 89 16.72 1.74 0.07
CA LEU A 89 16.43 1.55 -1.36
C LEU A 89 15.11 2.23 -1.78
N THR A 90 14.06 2.15 -0.97
CA THR A 90 12.78 2.82 -1.27
C THR A 90 12.91 4.34 -1.25
N LEU A 91 13.74 4.90 -0.37
CA LEU A 91 14.02 6.35 -0.35
C LEU A 91 14.82 6.79 -1.58
N ILE A 92 15.82 6.00 -2.00
CA ILE A 92 16.57 6.25 -3.23
C ILE A 92 15.64 6.21 -4.44
N ALA A 93 14.82 5.15 -4.55
CA ALA A 93 13.83 5.02 -5.60
C ALA A 93 12.84 6.18 -5.59
N GLY A 94 12.43 6.65 -4.41
CA GLY A 94 11.54 7.80 -4.25
C GLY A 94 12.16 9.09 -4.76
N GLY A 95 13.42 9.37 -4.40
CA GLY A 95 14.15 10.52 -4.95
C GLY A 95 14.31 10.44 -6.47
N ILE A 96 14.64 9.27 -7.03
CA ILE A 96 14.75 9.10 -8.48
C ILE A 96 13.39 9.30 -9.17
N ALA A 97 12.32 8.68 -8.66
CA ALA A 97 10.97 8.83 -9.19
C ALA A 97 10.49 10.30 -9.13
N GLY A 98 10.85 11.02 -8.06
CA GLY A 98 10.53 12.44 -7.90
C GLY A 98 11.27 13.36 -8.87
N ILE A 99 12.40 12.92 -9.42
CA ILE A 99 13.08 13.60 -10.55
C ILE A 99 12.40 13.22 -11.87
N LEU A 100 12.08 11.94 -12.06
CA LEU A 100 11.44 11.44 -13.29
C LEU A 100 10.08 12.09 -13.55
N ILE A 101 9.32 12.43 -12.50
CA ILE A 101 8.00 13.07 -12.64
C ILE A 101 8.07 14.42 -13.37
N ILE A 102 9.22 15.10 -13.33
CA ILE A 102 9.45 16.39 -14.00
C ILE A 102 9.55 16.23 -15.51
N LEU A 103 10.15 15.12 -15.96
CA LEU A 103 10.32 14.77 -17.37
C LEU A 103 8.99 14.38 -18.03
N LEU A 104 7.99 14.08 -17.20
CA LEU A 104 6.67 13.63 -17.62
C LEU A 104 5.64 14.61 -17.04
N PRO A 105 5.56 15.85 -17.53
CA PRO A 105 4.67 16.85 -16.96
C PRO A 105 3.20 16.45 -17.09
N LYS A 106 2.41 16.81 -16.08
CA LYS A 106 0.96 16.70 -16.09
C LYS A 106 0.38 17.49 -17.28
N ASP A 107 -0.66 16.96 -17.91
CA ASP A 107 -1.44 17.70 -18.92
C ASP A 107 -2.18 18.88 -18.29
N LEU A 108 -2.57 19.85 -19.12
CA LEU A 108 -3.42 20.95 -18.69
C LEU A 108 -4.80 20.42 -18.28
N ASP A 109 -5.35 20.97 -17.20
CA ASP A 109 -6.66 20.59 -16.68
C ASP A 109 -7.83 20.86 -17.67
N SER A 110 -7.60 21.68 -18.70
CA SER A 110 -8.56 21.99 -19.76
C SER A 110 -8.67 20.94 -20.86
N VAL A 111 -7.76 19.97 -20.92
CA VAL A 111 -7.73 18.96 -21.99
C VAL A 111 -8.68 17.80 -21.64
N SER A 112 -9.59 17.47 -22.56
CA SER A 112 -10.61 16.43 -22.35
C SER A 112 -10.08 14.99 -22.40
N ALA A 113 -8.92 14.76 -23.00
CA ALA A 113 -8.27 13.44 -23.09
C ALA A 113 -6.82 13.53 -22.63
N MET A 114 -6.46 12.68 -21.66
CA MET A 114 -5.10 12.65 -21.11
C MET A 114 -4.11 12.05 -22.12
N SER A 115 -2.97 12.71 -22.29
CA SER A 115 -1.85 12.22 -23.09
C SER A 115 -1.12 11.08 -22.39
N VAL A 116 -0.35 10.29 -23.14
CA VAL A 116 0.51 9.23 -22.56
C VAL A 116 1.43 9.80 -21.48
N THR A 117 1.94 11.01 -21.67
CA THR A 117 2.78 11.72 -20.70
C THR A 117 2.01 12.04 -19.42
N GLY A 118 0.80 12.58 -19.53
CA GLY A 118 -0.07 12.84 -18.37
C GLY A 118 -0.41 11.56 -17.60
N TYR A 119 -0.68 10.46 -18.31
CA TYR A 119 -0.90 9.16 -17.68
C TYR A 119 0.31 8.70 -16.87
N LEU A 120 1.51 8.77 -17.46
CA LEU A 120 2.74 8.40 -16.79
C LEU A 120 3.04 9.31 -15.59
N HIS A 121 2.68 10.59 -15.65
CA HIS A 121 2.77 11.50 -14.52
C HIS A 121 1.98 10.99 -13.30
N HIS A 122 0.71 10.65 -13.50
CA HIS A 122 -0.16 10.15 -12.42
C HIS A 122 0.32 8.79 -11.89
N ILE A 123 0.85 7.92 -12.74
CA ILE A 123 1.49 6.65 -12.33
C ILE A 123 2.65 6.93 -11.38
N ILE A 124 3.55 7.84 -11.75
CA ILE A 124 4.72 8.17 -10.93
C ILE A 124 4.29 8.83 -9.61
N ALA A 125 3.30 9.73 -9.65
CA ALA A 125 2.75 10.36 -8.44
C ALA A 125 2.22 9.32 -7.44
N ALA A 126 1.40 8.37 -7.89
CA ALA A 126 0.90 7.29 -7.04
C ALA A 126 2.02 6.37 -6.55
N PHE A 127 2.99 6.06 -7.42
CA PHE A 127 4.14 5.24 -7.07
C PHE A 127 5.03 5.89 -5.99
N LEU A 128 5.21 7.21 -6.04
CA LEU A 128 5.92 7.99 -5.01
C LEU A 128 5.29 7.83 -3.63
N THR A 129 3.96 7.90 -3.54
CA THR A 129 3.24 7.71 -2.27
C THR A 129 3.43 6.29 -1.74
N ILE A 130 3.41 5.27 -2.62
CA ILE A 130 3.67 3.88 -2.23
C ILE A 130 5.11 3.73 -1.71
N LEU A 131 6.11 4.28 -2.40
CA LEU A 131 7.50 4.25 -1.95
C LEU A 131 7.69 4.95 -0.60
N ALA A 132 7.01 6.08 -0.38
CA ALA A 132 6.98 6.77 0.90
C ALA A 132 6.43 5.87 2.02
N MET A 133 5.25 5.25 1.82
CA MET A 133 4.66 4.33 2.79
C MET A 133 5.56 3.12 3.07
N LEU A 134 6.13 2.50 2.03
CA LEU A 134 7.05 1.37 2.18
C LEU A 134 8.31 1.79 2.95
N SER A 135 8.85 2.98 2.71
CA SER A 135 10.03 3.48 3.42
C SER A 135 9.80 3.56 4.93
N ILE A 136 8.60 4.00 5.35
CA ILE A 136 8.18 4.07 6.75
C ILE A 136 8.05 2.66 7.32
N ILE A 137 7.27 1.79 6.66
CA ILE A 137 7.01 0.41 7.10
C ILE A 137 8.32 -0.36 7.30
N PHE A 138 9.22 -0.33 6.32
CA PHE A 138 10.48 -1.04 6.41
C PHE A 138 11.41 -0.43 7.47
N PHE A 139 11.41 0.89 7.62
CA PHE A 139 12.22 1.51 8.66
C PHE A 139 11.74 1.13 10.08
N GLU A 140 10.42 1.07 10.31
CA GLU A 140 9.83 0.63 11.58
C GLU A 140 10.24 -0.81 11.94
N PHE A 141 10.22 -1.73 10.97
CA PHE A 141 10.75 -3.07 11.15
C PHE A 141 12.27 -3.07 11.36
N GLY A 142 12.98 -2.06 10.89
CA GLY A 142 14.41 -1.89 11.14
C GLY A 142 14.74 -1.40 12.55
N GLN A 143 13.80 -0.75 13.24
CA GLN A 143 14.08 -0.01 14.48
C GLN A 143 13.26 -0.51 15.68
N PHE A 144 13.55 -1.73 16.16
CA PHE A 144 12.76 -2.42 17.18
C PHE A 144 12.69 -1.76 18.57
N ARG A 145 13.58 -0.81 18.90
CA ARG A 145 13.85 -0.43 20.30
C ARG A 145 13.19 0.88 20.77
N ASN A 146 12.79 1.78 19.87
CA ASN A 146 12.16 3.05 20.25
C ASN A 146 10.63 2.97 20.09
N ARG A 147 9.94 2.59 21.18
CA ARG A 147 8.47 2.44 21.19
C ARG A 147 7.75 3.74 20.83
N LYS A 148 8.23 4.89 21.31
CA LYS A 148 7.64 6.21 21.00
C LYS A 148 7.74 6.52 19.51
N PHE A 149 8.91 6.32 18.90
CA PHE A 149 9.10 6.55 17.48
C PHE A 149 8.30 5.58 16.59
N LYS A 150 8.12 4.33 17.03
CA LYS A 150 7.23 3.39 16.34
C LYS A 150 5.78 3.88 16.34
N ILE A 151 5.25 4.26 17.50
CA ILE A 151 3.88 4.79 17.59
C ILE A 151 3.74 6.02 16.70
N TYR A 152 4.70 6.95 16.75
CA TYR A 152 4.74 8.11 15.87
C TYR A 152 4.74 7.72 14.38
N SER A 153 5.63 6.82 13.96
CA SER A 153 5.72 6.38 12.55
C SER A 153 4.45 5.67 12.09
N THR A 154 3.81 4.89 12.96
CA THR A 154 2.58 4.15 12.64
C THR A 154 1.41 5.11 12.51
N ILE A 155 1.32 6.11 13.40
CA ILE A 155 0.33 7.18 13.29
C ILE A 155 0.55 7.98 12.01
N SER A 156 1.79 8.40 11.70
CA SER A 156 2.12 9.08 10.46
C SER A 156 1.73 8.26 9.23
N LEU A 157 2.02 6.97 9.22
CA LEU A 157 1.65 6.05 8.14
C LEU A 157 0.14 5.97 7.94
N ILE A 158 -0.64 5.89 9.03
CA ILE A 158 -2.11 5.86 8.98
C ILE A 158 -2.65 7.16 8.38
N PHE A 159 -2.17 8.32 8.84
CA PHE A 159 -2.62 9.60 8.32
C PHE A 159 -2.20 9.83 6.87
N ILE A 160 -0.98 9.43 6.48
CA ILE A 160 -0.50 9.44 5.08
C ILE A 160 -1.40 8.58 4.20
N LEU A 161 -1.74 7.38 4.67
CA LEU A 161 -2.63 6.48 3.93
C LEU A 161 -4.01 7.13 3.74
N ILE A 162 -4.61 7.64 4.82
CA ILE A 162 -5.91 8.30 4.76
C ILE A 162 -5.85 9.50 3.80
N SER A 163 -4.88 10.39 3.95
CA SER A 163 -4.78 11.59 3.10
C SER A 163 -4.50 11.24 1.64
N ALA A 164 -3.67 10.22 1.35
CA ALA A 164 -3.42 9.75 0.00
C ALA A 164 -4.69 9.20 -0.67
N VAL A 165 -5.46 8.38 0.05
CA VAL A 165 -6.73 7.86 -0.46
C VAL A 165 -7.73 8.99 -0.71
N VAL A 166 -7.85 9.93 0.23
CA VAL A 166 -8.74 11.08 0.06
C VAL A 166 -8.30 11.98 -1.09
N THR A 167 -6.99 12.10 -1.36
CA THR A 167 -6.47 12.81 -2.54
C THR A 167 -7.01 12.20 -3.84
N VAL A 168 -6.88 10.88 -4.01
CA VAL A 168 -7.38 10.18 -5.21
C VAL A 168 -8.89 10.39 -5.38
N ILE A 169 -9.66 10.22 -4.30
CA ILE A 169 -11.12 10.36 -4.36
C ILE A 169 -11.55 11.81 -4.58
N SER A 170 -10.85 12.78 -3.99
CA SER A 170 -11.14 14.20 -4.23
C SER A 170 -10.87 14.58 -5.69
N GLY A 171 -9.85 14.00 -6.32
CA GLY A 171 -9.60 14.14 -7.76
C GLY A 171 -10.71 13.56 -8.65
N MET A 172 -11.47 12.58 -8.17
CA MET A 172 -12.66 12.03 -8.85
C MET A 172 -13.93 12.89 -8.62
N SER A 173 -13.86 13.87 -7.72
CA SER A 173 -15.01 14.61 -7.23
C SER A 173 -15.08 16.03 -7.82
N LYS A 174 -16.29 16.61 -7.89
CA LYS A 174 -16.48 18.00 -8.33
C LYS A 174 -16.14 19.05 -7.26
N VAL A 175 -15.87 18.64 -6.02
CA VAL A 175 -15.47 19.52 -4.91
C VAL A 175 -13.99 19.25 -4.62
N SER A 176 -13.13 19.89 -5.41
CA SER A 176 -11.70 19.59 -5.37
C SER A 176 -11.04 20.24 -4.14
N LEU A 177 -10.73 19.43 -3.13
CA LEU A 177 -9.75 19.72 -2.07
C LEU A 177 -8.48 18.87 -2.27
N VAL A 178 -8.26 18.39 -3.49
CA VAL A 178 -7.18 17.45 -3.83
C VAL A 178 -5.81 18.02 -3.44
N GLY A 179 -5.60 19.32 -3.67
CA GLY A 179 -4.37 20.02 -3.35
C GLY A 179 -4.06 20.05 -1.85
N MET A 180 -5.11 20.16 -1.03
CA MET A 180 -4.97 20.14 0.43
C MET A 180 -4.53 18.76 0.94
N PHE A 181 -5.18 17.68 0.49
CA PHE A 181 -4.87 16.33 0.94
C PHE A 181 -3.52 15.82 0.42
N GLU A 182 -3.13 16.22 -0.79
CA GLU A 182 -1.80 15.95 -1.33
C GLU A 182 -0.72 16.59 -0.45
N ARG A 183 -0.92 17.85 -0.04
CA ARG A 183 -0.01 18.56 0.88
C ARG A 183 0.05 17.92 2.26
N ILE A 184 -1.08 17.54 2.85
CA ILE A 184 -1.11 16.83 4.13
C ILE A 184 -0.26 15.56 4.04
N THR A 185 -0.41 14.80 2.95
CA THR A 185 0.37 13.58 2.69
C THR A 185 1.87 13.87 2.68
N LEU A 186 2.30 14.90 1.92
CA LEU A 186 3.72 15.27 1.82
C LEU A 186 4.26 15.85 3.12
N ILE A 187 3.52 16.70 3.83
CA ILE A 187 3.94 17.30 5.10
C ILE A 187 4.20 16.19 6.12
N LEU A 188 3.28 15.23 6.27
CA LEU A 188 3.44 14.11 7.20
C LEU A 188 4.66 13.25 6.83
N TYR A 189 4.86 12.97 5.54
CA TYR A 189 6.01 12.21 5.07
C TYR A 189 7.33 12.95 5.29
N PHE A 190 7.40 14.23 4.95
CA PHE A 190 8.58 15.07 5.12
C PHE A 190 8.93 15.32 6.58
N GLN A 191 7.93 15.53 7.44
CA GLN A 191 8.13 15.57 8.88
C GLN A 191 8.74 14.25 9.36
N TRP A 192 8.23 13.11 8.87
CA TRP A 192 8.79 11.80 9.20
C TRP A 192 10.26 11.67 8.73
N VAL A 193 10.59 12.13 7.52
CA VAL A 193 11.97 12.14 7.00
C VAL A 193 12.90 13.00 7.87
N ILE A 194 12.47 14.19 8.29
CA ILE A 194 13.24 15.08 9.19
C ILE A 194 13.50 14.39 10.54
N VAL A 195 12.46 13.85 11.18
CA VAL A 195 12.57 13.16 12.47
C VAL A 195 13.48 11.94 12.34
N MET A 196 13.31 11.17 11.28
CA MET A 196 14.12 9.97 11.01
C MET A 196 15.58 10.32 10.73
N SER A 197 15.86 11.43 10.05
CA SER A 197 17.22 11.94 9.84
C SER A 197 17.96 12.21 11.17
N GLY A 198 17.27 12.83 12.14
CA GLY A 198 17.81 13.06 13.47
C GLY A 198 18.12 11.75 14.23
N LEU A 199 17.19 10.80 14.18
CA LEU A 199 17.23 9.55 14.97
C LEU A 199 18.14 8.46 14.37
N ALA A 200 18.03 8.21 13.06
CA ALA A 200 18.66 7.06 12.38
C ALA A 200 20.19 7.08 12.43
N LEU A 201 20.77 8.28 12.53
CA LEU A 201 22.20 8.50 12.42
C LEU A 201 22.88 8.73 13.78
N LYS A 202 22.15 8.54 14.90
CA LYS A 202 22.64 8.81 16.27
C LYS A 202 23.28 7.61 16.96
N HIS A 203 23.07 6.39 16.47
CA HIS A 203 23.63 5.19 17.09
C HIS A 203 23.93 4.09 16.07
N SER A 204 25.21 3.76 15.88
CA SER A 204 25.63 2.44 15.37
C SER A 204 25.83 1.50 16.55
N VAL A 205 25.02 0.45 16.64
CA VAL A 205 25.14 -0.54 17.73
C VAL A 205 26.29 -1.52 17.45
N SER A 206 27.12 -1.78 18.46
CA SER A 206 28.19 -2.80 18.40
C SER A 206 27.64 -4.19 18.08
N LYS A 207 28.31 -4.93 17.17
CA LYS A 207 28.03 -6.32 16.77
C LYS A 207 27.80 -7.26 17.97
N LYS A 208 28.47 -7.02 19.11
CA LYS A 208 28.40 -7.84 20.32
C LYS A 208 27.02 -7.77 21.01
N THR A 209 26.38 -6.60 20.97
CA THR A 209 25.06 -6.36 21.59
C THR A 209 23.92 -6.95 20.75
N SER A 210 24.04 -6.92 19.41
CA SER A 210 23.09 -7.56 18.49
C SER A 210 23.02 -9.08 18.69
N LYS A 211 24.19 -9.73 18.86
CA LYS A 211 24.30 -11.18 19.11
C LYS A 211 23.64 -11.58 20.44
N LYS A 212 23.93 -10.85 21.52
CA LYS A 212 23.38 -11.11 22.86
C LYS A 212 21.85 -10.93 22.94
N ILE A 213 21.30 -9.96 22.19
CA ILE A 213 19.85 -9.72 22.10
C ILE A 213 19.15 -10.82 21.29
N SER A 214 19.77 -11.28 20.19
CA SER A 214 19.29 -12.44 19.42
C SER A 214 19.18 -13.68 20.31
N GLU A 215 20.20 -13.97 21.12
CA GLU A 215 20.21 -15.13 22.03
C GLU A 215 19.16 -15.03 23.15
N LEU A 216 18.98 -13.83 23.74
CA LEU A 216 17.96 -13.61 24.78
C LEU A 216 16.54 -13.73 24.22
N SER A 217 16.30 -13.24 23.01
CA SER A 217 15.00 -13.36 22.34
C SER A 217 14.65 -14.83 22.06
N LYS A 218 15.62 -15.65 21.63
CA LYS A 218 15.42 -17.10 21.43
C LYS A 218 15.02 -17.82 22.73
N LYS A 219 15.62 -17.43 23.87
CA LYS A 219 15.30 -18.00 25.19
C LYS A 219 13.90 -17.64 25.69
N ILE A 220 13.49 -16.37 25.59
CA ILE A 220 12.16 -15.93 26.03
C ILE A 220 11.05 -16.55 25.17
N ILE A 221 11.30 -16.66 23.87
CA ILE A 221 10.36 -17.18 22.88
C ILE A 221 10.16 -18.70 23.03
N ALA A 222 11.10 -19.44 23.64
CA ALA A 222 10.95 -20.87 23.93
C ALA A 222 9.88 -21.17 25.01
N LYS A 223 9.44 -20.17 25.78
CA LYS A 223 8.63 -20.35 27.00
C LYS A 223 7.11 -20.26 26.79
N THR A 224 6.61 -20.17 25.56
CA THR A 224 5.17 -19.97 25.31
C THR A 224 4.72 -20.77 24.09
N GLU A 225 4.51 -22.06 24.28
CA GLU A 225 3.89 -22.94 23.29
C GLU A 225 2.39 -23.06 23.60
N GLN A 226 1.55 -22.47 22.74
CA GLN A 226 0.15 -22.89 22.66
C GLN A 226 -0.07 -23.61 21.33
N LYS A 227 -0.50 -24.87 21.44
CA LYS A 227 -0.80 -25.75 20.30
C LYS A 227 -2.21 -25.44 19.80
N VAL A 228 -2.34 -25.07 18.52
CA VAL A 228 -3.66 -25.00 17.86
C VAL A 228 -4.07 -26.42 17.46
N PRO A 229 -5.27 -26.90 17.85
CA PRO A 229 -5.75 -28.23 17.50
C PRO A 229 -5.84 -28.44 15.98
N ARG A 230 -5.50 -29.65 15.51
CA ARG A 230 -5.50 -30.03 14.08
C ARG A 230 -6.84 -29.77 13.37
N ARG A 231 -7.97 -29.96 14.07
CA ARG A 231 -9.32 -29.72 13.53
C ARG A 231 -9.56 -28.25 13.15
N MET A 232 -9.07 -27.30 13.95
CA MET A 232 -9.21 -25.86 13.68
C MET A 232 -8.43 -25.44 12.44
N LYS A 233 -7.26 -26.04 12.19
CA LYS A 233 -6.46 -25.76 10.98
C LYS A 233 -7.21 -26.10 9.69
N ILE A 234 -7.96 -27.21 9.68
CA ILE A 234 -8.75 -27.64 8.51
C ILE A 234 -9.87 -26.64 8.23
N VAL A 235 -10.61 -26.25 9.27
CA VAL A 235 -11.72 -25.27 9.15
C VAL A 235 -11.23 -23.96 8.53
N TYR A 236 -10.14 -23.39 9.04
CA TYR A 236 -9.60 -22.14 8.49
C TYR A 236 -9.10 -22.29 7.05
N ALA A 237 -8.44 -23.40 6.72
CA ALA A 237 -7.97 -23.65 5.36
C ALA A 237 -9.14 -23.81 4.37
N VAL A 238 -10.19 -24.53 4.77
CA VAL A 238 -11.42 -24.68 3.96
C VAL A 238 -12.10 -23.33 3.77
N ALA A 239 -12.18 -22.49 4.80
CA ALA A 239 -12.69 -21.12 4.67
C ALA A 239 -11.88 -20.31 3.63
N GLY A 240 -10.55 -20.47 3.62
CA GLY A 240 -9.67 -19.82 2.63
C GLY A 240 -9.83 -20.33 1.19
N ILE A 241 -10.38 -21.53 1.00
CA ILE A 241 -10.74 -22.07 -0.32
C ILE A 241 -12.13 -21.58 -0.73
N ILE A 242 -13.09 -21.62 0.21
CA ILE A 242 -14.48 -21.19 -0.03
C ILE A 242 -14.54 -19.71 -0.37
N ALA A 243 -13.79 -18.84 0.32
CA ALA A 243 -13.79 -17.40 0.06
C ALA A 243 -13.60 -17.02 -1.42
N PRO A 244 -12.47 -17.37 -2.09
CA PRO A 244 -12.26 -17.02 -3.50
C PRO A 244 -13.23 -17.73 -4.46
N VAL A 245 -13.64 -18.96 -4.16
CA VAL A 245 -14.63 -19.69 -4.98
C VAL A 245 -15.99 -19.01 -4.93
N MET A 246 -16.46 -18.65 -3.74
CA MET A 246 -17.71 -17.92 -3.56
C MET A 246 -17.65 -16.56 -4.23
N TYR A 247 -16.59 -15.77 -3.97
CA TYR A 247 -16.45 -14.44 -4.60
C TYR A 247 -16.56 -14.54 -6.12
N SER A 248 -15.79 -15.44 -6.73
CA SER A 248 -15.77 -15.64 -8.18
C SER A 248 -17.13 -16.11 -8.69
N GLY A 249 -17.78 -17.05 -8.00
CA GLY A 249 -19.12 -17.52 -8.34
C GLY A 249 -20.17 -16.41 -8.32
N PHE A 250 -20.14 -15.52 -7.32
CA PHE A 250 -21.07 -14.39 -7.24
C PHE A 250 -20.76 -13.27 -8.24
N VAL A 251 -19.50 -13.06 -8.63
CA VAL A 251 -19.16 -12.17 -9.76
C VAL A 251 -19.74 -12.71 -11.06
N LEU A 252 -19.56 -14.01 -11.34
CA LEU A 252 -20.10 -14.64 -12.54
C LEU A 252 -21.63 -14.59 -12.54
N LEU A 253 -22.26 -14.99 -11.43
CA LEU A 253 -23.71 -14.92 -11.26
C LEU A 253 -24.24 -13.49 -11.47
N GLY A 254 -23.56 -12.48 -10.91
CA GLY A 254 -23.93 -11.09 -11.12
C GLY A 254 -23.86 -10.66 -12.58
N GLY A 255 -22.84 -11.11 -13.32
CA GLY A 255 -22.73 -10.89 -14.77
C GLY A 255 -23.85 -11.57 -15.56
N PHE A 256 -24.23 -12.80 -15.20
CA PHE A 256 -25.35 -13.50 -15.84
C PHE A 256 -26.71 -12.85 -15.52
N LEU A 257 -26.90 -12.37 -14.29
CA LEU A 257 -28.14 -11.75 -13.85
C LEU A 257 -28.32 -10.30 -14.32
N ARG A 258 -27.30 -9.70 -14.93
CA ARG A 258 -27.32 -8.32 -15.43
C ARG A 258 -26.92 -8.24 -16.91
N PRO A 259 -27.89 -8.26 -17.83
CA PRO A 259 -27.62 -8.08 -19.26
C PRO A 259 -26.96 -6.74 -19.60
N ASP A 260 -27.18 -5.71 -18.78
CA ASP A 260 -26.62 -4.38 -18.92
C ASP A 260 -25.19 -4.25 -18.33
N TYR A 261 -24.66 -5.33 -17.76
CA TYR A 261 -23.33 -5.35 -17.16
C TYR A 261 -22.26 -5.76 -18.17
N ALA A 262 -21.46 -4.81 -18.64
CA ALA A 262 -20.31 -5.05 -19.50
C ALA A 262 -19.03 -5.35 -18.67
N PRO A 263 -18.50 -6.58 -18.64
CA PRO A 263 -17.39 -6.94 -17.75
C PRO A 263 -16.05 -6.26 -18.05
N LEU A 264 -15.85 -5.79 -19.28
CA LEU A 264 -14.59 -5.13 -19.65
C LEU A 264 -14.53 -3.69 -19.13
N SER A 265 -15.66 -3.00 -19.13
CA SER A 265 -15.76 -1.60 -18.71
C SER A 265 -16.27 -1.41 -17.29
N HIS A 266 -17.27 -2.18 -16.87
CA HIS A 266 -17.84 -2.05 -15.54
C HIS A 266 -17.02 -2.81 -14.50
N THR A 267 -16.70 -2.13 -13.40
CA THR A 267 -16.07 -2.71 -12.21
C THR A 267 -17.00 -3.72 -11.53
N ILE A 268 -16.44 -4.63 -10.74
CA ILE A 268 -17.19 -5.59 -9.91
C ILE A 268 -18.10 -4.87 -8.93
N SER A 269 -17.67 -3.73 -8.40
CA SER A 269 -18.49 -2.87 -7.54
C SER A 269 -19.80 -2.39 -8.20
N THR A 270 -19.85 -2.28 -9.53
CA THR A 270 -21.07 -1.94 -10.28
C THR A 270 -22.15 -3.03 -10.14
N LEU A 271 -21.80 -4.28 -9.82
CA LEU A 271 -22.79 -5.35 -9.57
C LEU A 271 -23.66 -5.10 -8.34
N VAL A 272 -23.14 -4.36 -7.36
CA VAL A 272 -23.80 -4.08 -6.08
C VAL A 272 -24.03 -2.58 -5.83
N GLN A 273 -23.93 -1.78 -6.89
CA GLN A 273 -24.19 -0.34 -6.83
C GLN A 273 -25.62 -0.02 -6.37
N ALA A 274 -25.84 1.21 -5.93
CA ALA A 274 -27.18 1.64 -5.54
C ALA A 274 -28.17 1.48 -6.71
N GLY A 275 -29.35 0.91 -6.44
CA GLY A 275 -30.35 0.62 -7.47
C GLY A 275 -30.08 -0.59 -8.37
N ALA A 276 -28.97 -1.31 -8.22
CA ALA A 276 -28.70 -2.49 -9.05
C ALA A 276 -29.73 -3.62 -8.84
N PRO A 277 -30.18 -4.28 -9.92
CA PRO A 277 -31.05 -5.44 -9.82
C PRO A 277 -30.32 -6.60 -9.13
N ASN A 278 -31.07 -7.45 -8.42
CA ASN A 278 -30.53 -8.64 -7.73
C ASN A 278 -29.43 -8.34 -6.70
N ARG A 279 -29.24 -7.08 -6.28
CA ARG A 279 -28.14 -6.70 -5.37
C ARG A 279 -28.20 -7.41 -4.01
N ILE A 280 -29.36 -7.81 -3.50
CA ILE A 280 -29.49 -8.44 -2.18
C ILE A 280 -28.76 -9.79 -2.15
N ILE A 281 -29.01 -10.65 -3.14
CA ILE A 281 -28.37 -11.96 -3.23
C ILE A 281 -26.86 -11.83 -3.49
N LEU A 282 -26.45 -10.89 -4.34
CA LEU A 282 -25.03 -10.62 -4.63
C LEU A 282 -24.29 -10.10 -3.39
N ARG A 283 -24.89 -9.18 -2.64
CA ARG A 283 -24.34 -8.67 -1.37
C ARG A 283 -24.17 -9.78 -0.34
N ALA A 284 -25.19 -10.64 -0.17
CA ALA A 284 -25.12 -11.76 0.76
C ALA A 284 -23.94 -12.69 0.42
N GLY A 285 -23.76 -13.00 -0.87
CA GLY A 285 -22.63 -13.79 -1.36
C GLY A 285 -21.26 -13.16 -1.08
N PHE A 286 -21.11 -11.87 -1.37
CA PHE A 286 -19.87 -11.15 -1.08
C PHE A 286 -19.60 -11.02 0.42
N ILE A 287 -20.62 -10.84 1.26
CA ILE A 287 -20.47 -10.83 2.72
C ILE A 287 -19.97 -12.20 3.21
N LEU A 288 -20.59 -13.30 2.77
CA LEU A 288 -20.17 -14.65 3.15
C LEU A 288 -18.74 -14.94 2.72
N SER A 289 -18.37 -14.57 1.50
CA SER A 289 -16.99 -14.67 1.01
C SER A 289 -16.00 -13.94 1.93
N ASN A 290 -16.33 -12.71 2.35
CA ASN A 290 -15.47 -11.92 3.23
C ASN A 290 -15.42 -12.48 4.66
N ILE A 291 -16.49 -13.06 5.19
CA ILE A 291 -16.48 -13.80 6.47
C ILE A 291 -15.52 -14.99 6.37
N CYS A 292 -15.59 -15.77 5.28
CA CYS A 292 -14.65 -16.87 5.04
C CYS A 292 -13.20 -16.38 4.95
N LEU A 293 -12.96 -15.22 4.33
CA LEU A 293 -11.65 -14.59 4.27
C LEU A 293 -11.12 -14.17 5.65
N ILE A 294 -11.98 -13.59 6.51
CA ILE A 294 -11.65 -13.25 7.90
C ILE A 294 -11.25 -14.51 8.68
N LEU A 295 -12.05 -15.58 8.57
CA LEU A 295 -11.76 -16.86 9.24
C LEU A 295 -10.41 -17.43 8.80
N PHE A 296 -10.12 -17.39 7.49
CA PHE A 296 -8.82 -17.82 6.98
C PHE A 296 -7.67 -16.94 7.48
N GLY A 297 -7.83 -15.62 7.44
CA GLY A 297 -6.86 -14.65 7.96
C GLY A 297 -6.57 -14.88 9.45
N TYR A 298 -7.59 -15.16 10.25
CA TYR A 298 -7.45 -15.54 11.66
C TYR A 298 -6.66 -16.83 11.83
N GLY A 299 -6.98 -17.87 11.06
CA GLY A 299 -6.24 -19.13 11.08
C GLY A 299 -4.76 -18.96 10.72
N LEU A 300 -4.48 -18.18 9.67
CA LEU A 300 -3.12 -17.83 9.27
C LEU A 300 -2.39 -17.05 10.37
N PHE A 301 -3.05 -16.08 10.99
CA PHE A 301 -2.50 -15.28 12.10
C PHE A 301 -2.17 -16.15 13.33
N ALA A 302 -3.16 -16.89 13.83
CA ALA A 302 -3.05 -17.68 15.05
C ALA A 302 -1.95 -18.75 14.94
N ILE A 303 -1.97 -19.53 13.85
CA ILE A 303 -1.00 -20.60 13.63
C ILE A 303 0.40 -20.02 13.38
N SER A 304 0.51 -18.93 12.62
CA SER A 304 1.82 -18.30 12.35
C SER A 304 2.44 -17.66 13.58
N ARG A 305 1.63 -17.13 14.51
CA ARG A 305 2.13 -16.72 15.83
C ARG A 305 2.72 -17.90 16.60
N ASN A 306 2.02 -19.04 16.60
CA ASN A 306 2.46 -20.23 17.33
C ASN A 306 3.77 -20.81 16.78
N VAL A 307 3.94 -20.82 15.45
CA VAL A 307 5.20 -21.26 14.82
C VAL A 307 6.22 -20.13 14.63
N LYS A 308 6.03 -18.99 15.31
CA LYS A 308 6.96 -17.83 15.37
C LYS A 308 7.30 -17.22 14.00
N LYS A 309 6.43 -17.42 13.01
CA LYS A 309 6.52 -16.78 11.70
C LYS A 309 5.82 -15.43 11.74
N LYS A 310 6.45 -14.46 12.42
CA LYS A 310 5.89 -13.12 12.66
C LYS A 310 5.32 -12.45 11.40
N TYR A 311 6.00 -12.59 10.26
CA TYR A 311 5.54 -11.99 9.01
C TYR A 311 4.29 -12.67 8.44
N ARG A 312 4.19 -14.01 8.53
CA ARG A 312 2.92 -14.68 8.19
C ARG A 312 1.79 -14.32 9.15
N ALA A 313 2.09 -14.04 10.41
CA ALA A 313 1.08 -13.54 11.34
C ALA A 313 0.55 -12.17 10.89
N TRP A 314 1.44 -11.24 10.53
CA TRP A 314 1.03 -9.94 9.96
C TRP A 314 0.27 -10.08 8.63
N SER A 315 0.64 -11.06 7.80
CA SER A 315 -0.12 -11.40 6.60
C SER A 315 -1.56 -11.82 6.92
N GLY A 316 -1.74 -12.70 7.91
CA GLY A 316 -3.07 -13.13 8.38
C GLY A 316 -3.89 -11.98 8.98
N LEU A 317 -3.27 -11.11 9.79
CA LEU A 317 -3.95 -9.93 10.33
C LEU A 317 -4.39 -8.96 9.22
N SER A 318 -3.56 -8.82 8.17
CA SER A 318 -3.90 -8.00 7.01
C SER A 318 -5.05 -8.62 6.19
N LEU A 319 -5.16 -9.95 6.13
CA LEU A 319 -6.32 -10.63 5.52
C LEU A 319 -7.62 -10.39 6.30
N ILE A 320 -7.55 -10.35 7.64
CA ILE A 320 -8.71 -9.97 8.47
C ILE A 320 -9.13 -8.54 8.12
N GLY A 321 -8.16 -7.62 8.05
CA GLY A 321 -8.41 -6.23 7.62
C GLY A 321 -9.04 -6.16 6.23
N ALA A 322 -8.54 -6.93 5.27
CA ALA A 322 -9.10 -7.02 3.92
C ALA A 322 -10.56 -7.49 3.94
N GLY A 323 -10.87 -8.57 4.67
CA GLY A 323 -12.24 -9.09 4.74
C GLY A 323 -13.21 -8.14 5.44
N VAL A 324 -12.80 -7.49 6.53
CA VAL A 324 -13.61 -6.46 7.21
C VAL A 324 -13.89 -5.29 6.26
N THR A 325 -12.85 -4.79 5.58
CA THR A 325 -12.99 -3.72 4.60
C THR A 325 -13.89 -4.13 3.44
N GLY A 326 -13.80 -5.38 2.97
CA GLY A 326 -14.69 -5.93 1.94
C GLY A 326 -16.17 -5.90 2.34
N ILE A 327 -16.48 -6.13 3.62
CA ILE A 327 -17.85 -5.98 4.15
C ILE A 327 -18.26 -4.50 4.19
N LEU A 328 -17.37 -3.60 4.59
CA LEU A 328 -17.66 -2.16 4.64
C LEU A 328 -17.96 -1.60 3.24
N ILE A 329 -17.24 -2.04 2.19
CA ILE A 329 -17.52 -1.69 0.78
C ILE A 329 -18.95 -2.07 0.38
N ILE A 330 -19.51 -3.14 0.93
CA ILE A 330 -20.87 -3.61 0.63
C ILE A 330 -21.93 -2.76 1.33
N ILE A 331 -21.63 -2.31 2.56
CA ILE A 331 -22.52 -1.45 3.36
C ILE A 331 -22.67 -0.07 2.71
N PHE A 332 -21.58 0.46 2.17
CA PHE A 332 -21.56 1.74 1.44
C PHE A 332 -21.51 1.47 -0.06
N PRO A 333 -22.64 1.34 -0.77
CA PRO A 333 -22.64 1.09 -2.21
C PRO A 333 -22.00 2.23 -3.00
N LYS A 334 -21.40 1.83 -4.13
CA LYS A 334 -21.04 2.73 -5.23
C LYS A 334 -22.28 3.47 -5.74
N ASP A 335 -22.10 4.74 -6.06
CA ASP A 335 -23.10 5.54 -6.76
C ASP A 335 -23.23 5.10 -8.23
N PRO A 336 -24.43 5.20 -8.83
CA PRO A 336 -24.61 5.11 -10.27
C PRO A 336 -23.72 6.11 -11.03
N GLU A 337 -23.25 5.73 -12.21
CA GLU A 337 -22.28 6.52 -12.99
C GLU A 337 -22.80 7.90 -13.43
N ASN A 338 -24.12 8.07 -13.48
CA ASN A 338 -24.79 9.29 -13.93
C ASN A 338 -25.09 10.29 -12.80
N ILE A 339 -24.75 9.99 -11.54
CA ILE A 339 -25.01 10.90 -10.41
C ILE A 339 -23.72 11.48 -9.83
N ARG A 340 -23.83 12.64 -9.18
CA ARG A 340 -22.72 13.21 -8.42
C ARG A 340 -22.41 12.29 -7.23
N MET A 341 -21.11 12.10 -6.96
CA MET A 341 -20.64 11.27 -5.86
C MET A 341 -21.24 11.74 -4.53
N THR A 342 -21.97 10.83 -3.89
CA THR A 342 -22.56 10.98 -2.56
C THR A 342 -21.54 10.60 -1.49
N PHE A 343 -21.90 10.82 -0.23
CA PHE A 343 -21.11 10.32 0.90
C PHE A 343 -20.92 8.80 0.83
N SER A 344 -21.95 8.05 0.42
CA SER A 344 -21.86 6.59 0.27
C SER A 344 -20.83 6.19 -0.80
N GLY A 345 -20.89 6.78 -2.00
CA GLY A 345 -19.93 6.47 -3.05
C GLY A 345 -18.50 6.90 -2.69
N PHE A 346 -18.34 8.04 -2.00
CA PHE A 346 -17.05 8.44 -1.45
C PHE A 346 -16.49 7.38 -0.49
N THR A 347 -17.29 6.95 0.50
CA THR A 347 -16.90 5.94 1.48
C THR A 347 -16.63 4.58 0.82
N HIS A 348 -17.37 4.23 -0.23
CA HIS A 348 -17.12 3.03 -1.04
C HIS A 348 -15.71 3.03 -1.65
N HIS A 349 -15.36 4.10 -2.36
CA HIS A 349 -14.02 4.23 -2.98
C HIS A 349 -12.91 4.30 -1.94
N PHE A 350 -13.17 4.94 -0.79
CA PHE A 350 -12.24 4.97 0.35
C PHE A 350 -11.91 3.57 0.85
N PHE A 351 -12.92 2.73 1.06
CA PHE A 351 -12.69 1.36 1.50
C PHE A 351 -12.08 0.48 0.41
N ILE A 352 -12.35 0.70 -0.89
CA ILE A 352 -11.62 0.00 -1.97
C ILE A 352 -10.11 0.26 -1.88
N ALA A 353 -9.70 1.50 -1.64
CA ALA A 353 -8.28 1.82 -1.54
C ALA A 353 -7.64 1.20 -0.28
N ILE A 354 -8.34 1.20 0.86
CA ILE A 354 -7.89 0.50 2.08
C ILE A 354 -7.78 -1.01 1.84
N LEU A 355 -8.75 -1.61 1.13
CA LEU A 355 -8.72 -3.02 0.77
C LEU A 355 -7.47 -3.35 -0.05
N ALA A 356 -7.17 -2.55 -1.07
CA ALA A 356 -5.97 -2.72 -1.89
C ALA A 356 -4.68 -2.70 -1.05
N VAL A 357 -4.60 -1.79 -0.07
CA VAL A 357 -3.45 -1.74 0.84
C VAL A 357 -3.36 -3.00 1.70
N PHE A 358 -4.47 -3.50 2.25
CA PHE A 358 -4.44 -4.75 3.01
C PHE A 358 -4.03 -5.96 2.17
N THR A 359 -4.46 -6.06 0.90
CA THR A 359 -4.08 -7.17 0.02
C THR A 359 -2.59 -7.11 -0.35
N ILE A 360 -2.07 -5.91 -0.65
CA ILE A 360 -0.64 -5.67 -0.92
C ILE A 360 0.21 -6.01 0.31
N ILE A 361 -0.17 -5.50 1.48
CA ILE A 361 0.55 -5.75 2.74
C ILE A 361 0.50 -7.24 3.10
N SER A 362 -0.65 -7.89 2.91
CA SER A 362 -0.80 -9.31 3.22
C SER A 362 0.13 -10.19 2.38
N THR A 363 0.17 -9.96 1.07
CA THR A 363 0.99 -10.72 0.12
C THR A 363 2.48 -10.48 0.34
N LEU A 364 2.88 -9.22 0.55
CA LEU A 364 4.25 -8.82 0.88
C LEU A 364 4.75 -9.47 2.17
N PHE A 365 3.96 -9.44 3.24
CA PHE A 365 4.35 -10.06 4.50
C PHE A 365 4.39 -11.58 4.44
N PHE A 366 3.51 -12.20 3.65
CA PHE A 366 3.58 -13.63 3.45
C PHE A 366 4.91 -14.03 2.78
N GLU A 367 5.31 -13.30 1.73
CA GLU A 367 6.60 -13.49 1.06
C GLU A 367 7.76 -13.44 2.07
N PHE A 368 7.81 -12.41 2.92
CA PHE A 368 8.86 -12.29 3.93
C PHE A 368 8.81 -13.35 5.02
N GLY A 369 7.64 -13.95 5.25
CA GLY A 369 7.46 -15.05 6.21
C GLY A 369 7.71 -16.44 5.63
N GLU A 370 7.96 -16.57 4.33
CA GLU A 370 8.18 -17.84 3.65
C GLU A 370 9.67 -18.08 3.38
N ASP A 371 10.40 -18.61 4.37
CA ASP A 371 11.85 -18.79 4.26
C ASP A 371 12.28 -20.11 3.59
N HIS A 372 11.46 -21.15 3.67
CA HIS A 372 11.87 -22.51 3.27
C HIS A 372 11.31 -22.92 1.91
N ASN A 373 10.12 -22.43 1.53
CA ASN A 373 9.51 -22.77 0.25
C ASN A 373 9.78 -21.68 -0.80
N ARG A 374 10.90 -21.81 -1.52
CA ARG A 374 11.32 -20.85 -2.57
C ARG A 374 10.27 -20.67 -3.67
N LYS A 375 9.59 -21.75 -4.09
CA LYS A 375 8.54 -21.71 -5.12
C LYS A 375 7.35 -20.88 -4.65
N LEU A 376 6.89 -21.11 -3.42
CA LEU A 376 5.75 -20.38 -2.84
C LEU A 376 6.07 -18.91 -2.56
N ARG A 377 7.31 -18.62 -2.15
CA ARG A 377 7.80 -17.24 -2.04
C ARG A 377 7.80 -16.54 -3.39
N ALA A 378 8.37 -17.16 -4.43
CA ALA A 378 8.40 -16.61 -5.78
C ALA A 378 6.98 -16.38 -6.32
N TYR A 379 6.08 -17.33 -6.11
CA TYR A 379 4.66 -17.19 -6.45
C TYR A 379 4.02 -15.98 -5.77
N SER A 380 4.21 -15.82 -4.45
CA SER A 380 3.67 -14.67 -3.70
C SER A 380 4.23 -13.34 -4.20
N LYS A 381 5.51 -13.31 -4.61
CA LYS A 381 6.14 -12.12 -5.19
C LYS A 381 5.56 -11.78 -6.57
N ILE A 382 5.32 -12.77 -7.42
CA ILE A 382 4.67 -12.58 -8.72
C ILE A 382 3.22 -12.09 -8.51
N SER A 383 2.46 -12.73 -7.61
CA SER A 383 1.10 -12.28 -7.27
C SER A 383 1.09 -10.83 -6.78
N LEU A 384 2.03 -10.44 -5.91
CA LEU A 384 2.16 -9.06 -5.45
C LEU A 384 2.38 -8.08 -6.61
N PHE A 385 3.21 -8.43 -7.60
CA PHE A 385 3.44 -7.58 -8.77
C PHE A 385 2.16 -7.38 -9.59
N PHE A 386 1.40 -8.46 -9.83
CA PHE A 386 0.13 -8.37 -10.55
C PHE A 386 -0.91 -7.56 -9.77
N ILE A 387 -1.06 -7.80 -8.46
CA ILE A 387 -2.00 -7.06 -7.61
C ILE A 387 -1.66 -5.57 -7.65
N LEU A 388 -0.40 -5.22 -7.39
CA LEU A 388 0.06 -3.83 -7.35
C LEU A 388 -0.08 -3.13 -8.70
N GLY A 389 0.41 -3.77 -9.77
CA GLY A 389 0.40 -3.20 -11.11
C GLY A 389 -1.02 -2.96 -11.61
N PHE A 390 -1.89 -3.97 -11.54
CA PHE A 390 -3.25 -3.86 -12.05
C PHE A 390 -4.18 -3.06 -11.13
N ALA A 391 -3.96 -3.04 -9.81
CA ALA A 391 -4.70 -2.14 -8.92
C ALA A 391 -4.39 -0.68 -9.25
N LEU A 392 -3.12 -0.35 -9.51
CA LEU A 392 -2.73 1.00 -9.91
C LEU A 392 -3.34 1.40 -11.25
N ILE A 393 -3.27 0.51 -12.26
CA ILE A 393 -3.89 0.74 -13.57
C ILE A 393 -5.41 0.94 -13.44
N THR A 394 -6.07 0.20 -12.54
CA THR A 394 -7.52 0.36 -12.29
C THR A 394 -7.86 1.73 -11.74
N VAL A 395 -7.09 2.24 -10.78
CA VAL A 395 -7.29 3.60 -10.23
C VAL A 395 -7.17 4.63 -11.34
N ILE A 396 -6.13 4.52 -12.17
CA ILE A 396 -5.89 5.44 -13.29
C ILE A 396 -7.00 5.37 -14.33
N ALA A 397 -7.41 4.16 -14.70
CA ALA A 397 -8.51 3.95 -15.64
C ALA A 397 -9.82 4.57 -15.12
N GLY A 398 -10.05 4.49 -13.81
CA GLY A 398 -11.19 5.17 -13.15
C GLY A 398 -11.07 6.70 -13.16
N LEU A 399 -9.87 7.26 -13.00
CA LEU A 399 -9.63 8.70 -13.07
C LEU A 399 -9.79 9.27 -14.49
N SER A 400 -9.47 8.48 -15.51
CA SER A 400 -9.41 8.95 -16.89
C SER A 400 -10.60 8.53 -17.76
N GLY A 401 -11.56 7.80 -17.20
CA GLY A 401 -12.71 7.26 -17.95
C GLY A 401 -12.31 6.18 -18.96
N PHE A 402 -11.19 5.49 -18.75
CA PHE A 402 -10.69 4.49 -19.69
C PHE A 402 -11.61 3.27 -19.77
N TYR A 403 -11.93 2.85 -20.99
CA TYR A 403 -12.94 1.81 -21.26
C TYR A 403 -12.64 0.46 -20.58
N TYR A 404 -11.38 0.11 -20.30
CA TYR A 404 -11.01 -1.21 -19.74
C TYR A 404 -10.83 -1.22 -18.21
N ALA A 405 -11.38 -0.25 -17.48
CA ALA A 405 -11.27 -0.20 -16.02
C ALA A 405 -11.72 -1.51 -15.34
N GLY A 406 -12.85 -2.08 -15.80
CA GLY A 406 -13.38 -3.34 -15.29
C GLY A 406 -12.48 -4.56 -15.52
N LEU A 407 -11.75 -4.60 -16.65
CA LEU A 407 -10.79 -5.66 -16.96
C LEU A 407 -9.60 -5.61 -16.00
N PHE A 408 -9.00 -4.45 -15.80
CA PHE A 408 -7.82 -4.31 -14.95
C PHE A 408 -8.14 -4.59 -13.47
N GLU A 409 -9.32 -4.17 -13.02
CA GLU A 409 -9.78 -4.48 -11.67
C GLU A 409 -9.86 -5.99 -11.46
N ARG A 410 -10.44 -6.71 -12.43
CA ARG A 410 -10.54 -8.17 -12.40
C ARG A 410 -9.19 -8.86 -12.39
N ILE A 411 -8.22 -8.41 -13.19
CA ILE A 411 -6.89 -9.02 -13.19
C ILE A 411 -6.24 -8.90 -11.81
N SER A 412 -6.34 -7.71 -11.19
CA SER A 412 -5.83 -7.50 -9.82
C SER A 412 -6.54 -8.40 -8.80
N ILE A 413 -7.87 -8.48 -8.86
CA ILE A 413 -8.68 -9.30 -7.95
C ILE A 413 -8.43 -10.79 -8.17
N ILE A 414 -8.35 -11.28 -9.41
CA ILE A 414 -8.04 -12.69 -9.73
C ILE A 414 -6.66 -13.05 -9.19
N ALA A 415 -5.66 -12.19 -9.39
CA ALA A 415 -4.32 -12.43 -8.85
C ALA A 415 -4.34 -12.57 -7.31
N TYR A 416 -5.13 -11.72 -6.63
CA TYR A 416 -5.33 -11.81 -5.19
C TYR A 416 -6.10 -13.06 -4.75
N LEU A 417 -7.24 -13.37 -5.36
CA LEU A 417 -8.07 -14.51 -5.01
C LEU A 417 -7.37 -15.84 -5.28
N GLN A 418 -6.68 -15.94 -6.40
CA GLN A 418 -5.85 -17.10 -6.72
C GLN A 418 -4.73 -17.26 -5.70
N TRP A 419 -4.11 -16.15 -5.28
CA TRP A 419 -3.09 -16.19 -4.24
C TRP A 419 -3.67 -16.73 -2.92
N VAL A 420 -4.82 -16.21 -2.46
CA VAL A 420 -5.51 -16.70 -1.26
C VAL A 420 -5.81 -18.19 -1.37
N LEU A 421 -6.36 -18.64 -2.50
CA LEU A 421 -6.68 -20.05 -2.77
C LEU A 421 -5.44 -20.94 -2.67
N VAL A 422 -4.33 -20.54 -3.31
CA VAL A 422 -3.07 -21.32 -3.29
C VAL A 422 -2.51 -21.39 -1.88
N ILE A 423 -2.49 -20.27 -1.13
CA ILE A 423 -2.02 -20.29 0.26
C ILE A 423 -2.92 -21.19 1.11
N ALA A 424 -4.24 -21.14 0.94
CA ALA A 424 -5.18 -21.97 1.68
C ALA A 424 -4.97 -23.47 1.40
N VAL A 425 -4.78 -23.86 0.13
CA VAL A 425 -4.48 -25.25 -0.26
C VAL A 425 -3.14 -25.72 0.31
N VAL A 426 -2.10 -24.88 0.26
CA VAL A 426 -0.80 -25.20 0.87
C VAL A 426 -0.95 -25.35 2.38
N PHE A 427 -1.71 -24.45 3.01
CA PHE A 427 -1.98 -24.47 4.44
C PHE A 427 -2.69 -25.76 4.85
N LEU A 428 -3.65 -26.24 4.06
CA LEU A 428 -4.34 -27.52 4.24
C LEU A 428 -3.40 -28.72 4.12
N LYS A 429 -2.53 -28.73 3.09
CA LYS A 429 -1.61 -29.85 2.80
C LYS A 429 -0.44 -29.97 3.77
N GLN A 430 -0.14 -28.93 4.54
CA GLN A 430 1.00 -28.93 5.46
C GLN A 430 0.71 -29.85 6.65
N LYS A 431 1.33 -31.04 6.67
CA LYS A 431 1.18 -32.03 7.75
C LYS A 431 1.42 -31.40 9.13
N SER A 432 0.51 -31.65 10.06
CA SER A 432 0.75 -31.37 11.48
C SER A 432 1.99 -32.17 11.90
N GLN A 433 3.03 -31.50 12.41
CA GLN A 433 4.21 -32.15 12.98
C GLN A 433 3.80 -32.88 14.29
N HIS A 434 3.05 -33.97 14.17
CA HIS A 434 2.55 -34.73 15.32
C HIS A 434 3.09 -36.16 15.42
N HIS A 435 4.04 -36.54 14.57
CA HIS A 435 4.49 -37.94 14.47
C HIS A 435 6.01 -38.13 14.42
N LEU A 436 6.78 -37.50 15.32
CA LEU A 436 8.22 -37.84 15.46
C LEU A 436 8.78 -37.75 16.88
N THR A 437 7.96 -37.81 17.94
CA THR A 437 8.48 -37.85 19.33
C THR A 437 7.95 -39.02 20.17
N ASN A 438 7.49 -40.10 19.53
CA ASN A 438 7.27 -41.39 20.19
C ASN A 438 7.79 -42.48 19.25
N ARG A 439 9.10 -42.69 19.27
CA ARG A 439 9.77 -43.98 19.03
C ARG A 439 11.21 -43.86 19.46
#